data_AF-A0A1Y1L8H5-F1
#
_entry.id   AF-A0A1Y1L8H5-F1
#
_cell.length_a   1.000
_cell.length_b   1.000
_cell.length_c   1.000
_cell.angle_alpha   90.00
_cell.angle_beta   90.00
_cell.angle_gamma   90.00
#
_symmetry.space_group_name_H-M   'P 1'
#
loop_
_entity.id
_entity.type
_entity.pdbx_description
1 polymer ?
#
loop_
_entity_poly.entity_id
_entity_poly.type
_entity_poly.pdbx_seq_one_letter_code
_entity_poly.pdbx_strand_id
1 'polypeptide(L)'
;SASCFMSMCRLAVIFNEILIHMYDPLSQNTDAEIQECLNSQEPLLHQWWDQLPVHLKINPISLPNLAPPSHIVTLNCLYHAFKILLYRPMITGRGQRECEGPSPVQRYLVESVTSATSIIAIFDLFCRTFTINYCVLSLAYCVYIASSIFLLQVQAAPDDQQAMRKLTYCIQCLQQVRQISPVIASALNNINKELTAVGITVGPSMQQSP
;
A
#
# COMPACT_ATOMS: atom_id res chain seq x y z
N SER A 1 17.23 17.04 3.78
CA SER A 1 17.77 15.67 3.66
C SER A 1 17.92 14.95 4.99
N ALA A 2 18.56 15.53 6.03
CA ALA A 2 18.69 14.88 7.34
C ALA A 2 17.34 14.65 8.06
N SER A 3 16.42 15.63 8.04
CA SER A 3 15.08 15.50 8.63
C SER A 3 14.27 14.36 8.03
N CYS A 4 14.20 14.27 6.70
CA CYS A 4 13.50 13.19 6.00
C CYS A 4 14.12 11.82 6.30
N PHE A 5 15.45 11.73 6.35
CA PHE A 5 16.14 10.49 6.70
C PHE A 5 15.79 10.05 8.13
N MET A 6 15.86 10.95 9.11
CA MET A 6 15.47 10.66 10.50
C MET A 6 14.01 10.22 10.62
N SER A 7 13.10 10.90 9.90
CA SER A 7 11.68 10.51 9.85
C SER A 7 11.52 9.10 9.26
N MET A 8 12.24 8.78 8.19
CA MET A 8 12.24 7.45 7.58
C MET A 8 12.77 6.38 8.53
N CYS A 9 13.86 6.64 9.27
CA CYS A 9 14.37 5.72 10.28
C CYS A 9 13.34 5.44 11.38
N ARG A 10 12.67 6.48 11.88
CA ARG A 10 11.61 6.32 12.90
C ARG A 10 10.42 5.50 12.36
N LEU A 11 10.04 5.73 11.10
CA LEU A 11 8.99 4.95 10.45
C LEU A 11 9.40 3.49 10.27
N ALA A 12 10.67 3.24 9.94
CA ALA A 12 11.21 1.89 9.77
C ALA A 12 11.20 1.08 11.08
N VAL A 13 11.38 1.73 12.23
CA VAL A 13 11.26 1.06 13.54
C VAL A 13 9.84 0.53 13.75
N ILE A 14 8.81 1.36 13.50
CA ILE A 14 7.40 0.93 13.59
C ILE A 14 7.14 -0.22 12.61
N PHE A 15 7.65 -0.11 11.38
CA PHE A 15 7.50 -1.14 10.36
C PHE A 15 8.14 -2.48 10.75
N ASN A 16 9.31 -2.43 11.40
CA ASN A 16 9.99 -3.63 11.88
C ASN A 16 9.11 -4.43 12.86
N GLU A 17 8.46 -3.76 13.81
CA GLU A 17 7.55 -4.40 14.76
C GLU A 17 6.36 -5.04 14.04
N ILE A 18 5.79 -4.36 13.04
CA ILE A 18 4.72 -4.91 12.20
C ILE A 18 5.19 -6.18 11.49
N LEU A 19 6.40 -6.20 10.93
CA LEU A 19 6.93 -7.36 10.22
C LEU A 19 7.14 -8.56 11.16
N ILE A 20 7.78 -8.34 12.30
CA ILE A 20 8.10 -9.41 13.26
C ILE A 20 6.82 -10.03 13.81
N HIS A 21 5.85 -9.20 14.21
CA HIS A 21 4.67 -9.69 14.94
C HIS A 21 3.47 -10.05 14.05
N MET A 22 3.40 -9.56 12.80
CA MET A 22 2.25 -9.85 11.91
C MET A 22 2.61 -10.63 10.65
N TYR A 23 3.87 -10.63 10.23
CA TYR A 23 4.32 -11.21 8.96
C TYR A 23 5.49 -12.19 9.11
N ASP A 24 5.58 -12.85 10.27
CA ASP A 24 6.53 -13.94 10.49
C ASP A 24 6.37 -15.02 9.40
N PRO A 25 7.42 -15.32 8.61
CA PRO A 25 7.39 -16.35 7.58
C PRO A 25 6.99 -17.74 8.10
N LEU A 26 7.26 -18.02 9.38
CA LEU A 26 6.91 -19.30 10.01
C LEU A 26 5.46 -19.31 10.53
N SER A 27 4.74 -18.17 10.47
CA SER A 27 3.38 -17.98 11.00
C SER A 27 3.23 -18.48 12.44
N GLN A 28 4.24 -18.26 13.28
CA GLN A 28 4.24 -18.70 14.69
C GLN A 28 3.46 -17.77 15.61
N ASN A 29 3.26 -16.52 15.19
CA ASN A 29 2.55 -15.53 16.01
C ASN A 29 1.07 -15.91 16.17
N THR A 30 0.61 -15.85 17.42
CA THR A 30 -0.77 -16.06 17.84
C THR A 30 -1.65 -14.87 17.47
N ASP A 31 -2.97 -15.11 17.43
CA ASP A 31 -3.95 -14.05 17.17
C ASP A 31 -3.87 -12.92 18.22
N ALA A 32 -3.58 -13.28 19.48
CA ALA A 32 -3.36 -12.34 20.58
C ALA A 32 -2.14 -11.42 20.34
N GLU A 33 -1.01 -11.95 19.90
CA GLU A 33 0.20 -11.16 19.58
C GLU A 33 -0.04 -10.21 18.41
N ILE A 34 -0.79 -10.64 17.39
CA ILE A 34 -1.17 -9.79 16.26
C ILE A 34 -2.04 -8.62 16.74
N GLN A 35 -2.99 -8.88 17.65
CA GLN A 35 -3.87 -7.86 18.20
C GLN A 35 -3.11 -6.88 19.11
N GLU A 36 -2.15 -7.37 19.90
CA GLU A 36 -1.27 -6.53 20.73
C GLU A 36 -0.37 -5.63 19.86
N CYS A 37 0.19 -6.18 18.78
CA CYS A 37 0.94 -5.42 17.79
C CYS A 37 0.05 -4.30 17.19
N LEU A 38 -1.18 -4.62 16.80
CA LEU A 38 -2.12 -3.61 16.28
C LEU A 38 -2.36 -2.48 17.28
N ASN A 39 -2.69 -2.83 18.53
CA ASN A 39 -3.00 -1.87 19.59
C ASN A 39 -1.79 -0.98 19.95
N SER A 40 -0.56 -1.51 19.84
CA SER A 40 0.66 -0.77 20.14
C SER A 40 1.15 0.09 18.96
N GLN A 41 1.09 -0.43 17.73
CA GLN A 41 1.67 0.24 16.57
C GLN A 41 0.72 1.24 15.90
N GLU A 42 -0.60 1.04 15.96
CA GLU A 42 -1.59 2.00 15.43
C GLU A 42 -1.37 3.43 15.99
N PRO A 43 -1.37 3.65 17.32
CA PRO A 43 -1.19 4.99 17.88
C PRO A 43 0.18 5.59 17.56
N LEU A 44 1.24 4.78 17.54
CA LEU A 44 2.59 5.24 17.19
C LEU A 44 2.66 5.70 15.72
N LEU A 45 2.00 5.00 14.82
CA LEU A 45 1.95 5.35 13.41
C LEU A 45 1.17 6.66 13.19
N HIS A 46 0.05 6.83 13.90
CA HIS A 46 -0.70 8.09 13.90
C HIS A 46 0.12 9.25 14.46
N GLN A 47 0.74 9.06 15.63
CA GLN A 47 1.59 10.06 16.26
C GLN A 47 2.78 10.44 15.36
N TRP A 48 3.40 9.47 14.69
CA TRP A 48 4.48 9.72 13.74
C TRP A 48 4.01 10.62 12.61
N TRP A 49 2.83 10.37 12.04
CA TRP A 49 2.26 11.24 11.00
C TRP A 49 2.01 12.64 11.54
N ASP A 50 1.41 12.79 12.71
CA ASP A 50 1.12 14.10 13.28
C ASP A 50 2.39 14.93 13.52
N GLN A 51 3.45 14.29 14.00
CA GLN A 51 4.76 14.91 14.25
C GLN A 51 5.59 15.17 12.97
N LEU A 52 5.23 14.58 11.84
CA LEU A 52 5.97 14.77 10.60
C LEU A 52 5.91 16.26 10.17
N PRO A 53 7.05 16.92 9.92
CA PRO A 53 7.07 18.33 9.51
C PRO A 53 6.23 18.58 8.25
N VAL A 54 5.53 19.72 8.20
CA VAL A 54 4.61 20.06 7.11
C VAL A 54 5.28 20.01 5.73
N HIS A 55 6.54 20.44 5.61
CA HIS A 55 7.28 20.40 4.34
C HIS A 55 7.64 18.98 3.86
N LEU A 56 7.48 17.96 4.69
CA LEU A 56 7.65 16.55 4.35
C LEU A 56 6.32 15.82 4.14
N LYS A 57 5.19 16.44 4.48
CA LYS A 57 3.85 15.88 4.32
C LYS A 57 3.32 16.19 2.93
N ILE A 58 2.79 15.18 2.24
CA ILE A 58 2.06 15.36 0.99
C ILE A 58 0.57 15.18 1.29
N ASN A 59 -0.22 16.21 0.99
CA ASN A 59 -1.68 16.12 1.08
C ASN A 59 -2.24 15.58 -0.25
N PRO A 60 -2.82 14.36 -0.28
CA PRO A 60 -3.35 13.76 -1.50
C PRO A 60 -4.57 14.51 -2.07
N ILE A 61 -5.25 15.34 -1.27
CA ILE A 61 -6.41 16.15 -1.69
C ILE A 61 -5.96 17.46 -2.36
N SER A 62 -4.77 17.97 -2.00
CA SER A 62 -4.23 19.24 -2.47
C SER A 62 -2.80 19.03 -2.98
N LEU A 63 -2.68 18.29 -4.08
CA LEU A 63 -1.39 17.98 -4.68
C LEU A 63 -0.80 19.20 -5.43
N PRO A 64 0.50 19.46 -5.30
CA PRO A 64 1.18 20.47 -6.09
C PRO A 64 1.30 20.06 -7.57
N ASN A 65 1.61 21.02 -8.44
CA ASN A 65 1.83 20.75 -9.88
C ASN A 65 3.05 19.85 -10.14
N LEU A 66 4.10 19.99 -9.31
CA LEU A 66 5.33 19.20 -9.40
C LEU A 66 5.54 18.49 -8.07
N ALA A 67 5.95 17.22 -8.16
CA ALA A 67 6.29 16.40 -7.01
C ALA A 67 7.47 17.00 -6.24
N PRO A 68 7.46 16.90 -4.89
CA PRO A 68 8.66 17.14 -4.11
C PRO A 68 9.74 16.10 -4.47
N PRO A 69 10.99 16.27 -3.99
CA PRO A 69 12.05 15.27 -4.18
C PRO A 69 11.59 13.83 -3.91
N SER A 70 12.04 12.90 -4.74
CA SER A 70 11.58 11.50 -4.76
C SER A 70 11.60 10.80 -3.39
N HIS A 71 12.58 11.10 -2.54
CA HIS A 71 12.67 10.53 -1.19
C HIS A 71 11.53 10.96 -0.26
N ILE A 72 10.96 12.17 -0.46
CA ILE A 72 9.78 12.64 0.28
C ILE A 72 8.52 11.93 -0.22
N VAL A 73 8.39 11.75 -1.55
CA VAL A 73 7.33 10.94 -2.15
C VAL A 73 7.36 9.52 -1.57
N THR A 74 8.52 8.88 -1.60
CA THR A 74 8.72 7.53 -1.04
C THR A 74 8.34 7.46 0.44
N LEU A 75 8.73 8.45 1.25
CA LEU A 75 8.37 8.49 2.66
C LEU A 75 6.85 8.48 2.88
N ASN A 76 6.10 9.30 2.13
CA ASN A 76 4.65 9.39 2.26
C ASN A 76 3.96 8.11 1.76
N CYS A 77 4.43 7.54 0.64
CA CYS A 77 3.91 6.26 0.15
C CYS A 77 4.14 5.12 1.14
N LEU A 78 5.34 5.04 1.75
CA LEU A 78 5.67 4.01 2.74
C LEU A 78 4.80 4.13 3.99
N TYR A 79 4.53 5.34 4.47
CA TYR A 79 3.61 5.54 5.60
C TYR A 79 2.24 4.89 5.33
N HIS A 80 1.64 5.19 4.17
CA HIS A 80 0.35 4.62 3.78
C HIS A 80 0.44 3.10 3.56
N ALA A 81 1.54 2.60 2.99
CA ALA A 81 1.73 1.16 2.79
C ALA A 81 1.84 0.41 4.12
N PHE A 82 2.55 0.97 5.11
CA PHE A 82 2.70 0.36 6.42
C PHE A 82 1.39 0.39 7.21
N LYS A 83 0.59 1.47 7.06
CA LYS A 83 -0.78 1.52 7.60
C LYS A 83 -1.67 0.42 7.02
N ILE A 84 -1.58 0.16 5.71
CA ILE A 84 -2.29 -0.95 5.06
C ILE A 84 -1.83 -2.30 5.61
N LEU A 85 -0.52 -2.51 5.74
CA LEU A 85 0.05 -3.76 6.27
C LEU A 85 -0.38 -4.01 7.72
N LEU A 86 -0.44 -2.96 8.55
CA LEU A 86 -0.94 -3.07 9.93
C LEU A 86 -2.38 -3.60 9.99
N TYR A 87 -3.25 -3.16 9.07
CA TYR A 87 -4.67 -3.52 9.08
C TYR A 87 -5.01 -4.80 8.33
N ARG A 88 -4.15 -5.23 7.40
CA ARG A 88 -4.43 -6.37 6.52
C ARG A 88 -4.71 -7.68 7.26
N PRO A 89 -4.00 -8.07 8.33
CA PRO A 89 -4.32 -9.28 9.10
C PRO A 89 -5.78 -9.28 9.58
N MET A 90 -6.23 -8.16 10.14
CA MET A 90 -7.61 -7.97 10.63
C MET A 90 -8.66 -8.13 9.53
N ILE A 91 -8.35 -7.66 8.32
CA ILE A 91 -9.26 -7.76 7.16
C ILE A 91 -9.37 -9.22 6.68
N THR A 92 -8.27 -9.96 6.71
CA THR A 92 -8.19 -11.35 6.24
C THR A 92 -8.62 -12.40 7.29
N GLY A 93 -9.07 -11.95 8.47
CA GLY A 93 -9.49 -12.85 9.55
C GLY A 93 -8.36 -13.51 10.34
N ARG A 94 -7.11 -13.02 10.23
CA ARG A 94 -6.00 -13.36 11.13
C ARG A 94 -5.97 -12.34 12.28
N GLY A 95 -5.86 -12.80 13.53
CA GLY A 95 -5.97 -11.94 14.72
C GLY A 95 -7.39 -11.73 15.25
N GLN A 96 -8.37 -12.49 14.76
CA GLN A 96 -9.80 -12.32 15.12
C GLN A 96 -10.45 -13.57 15.72
N ARG A 97 -9.77 -14.72 15.78
CA ARG A 97 -10.42 -15.97 16.21
C ARG A 97 -10.76 -15.99 17.70
N GLU A 98 -10.23 -15.07 18.49
CA GLU A 98 -10.36 -15.05 19.96
C GLU A 98 -11.10 -13.81 20.52
N CYS A 99 -11.53 -12.85 19.69
CA CYS A 99 -12.23 -11.65 20.17
C CYS A 99 -13.77 -11.75 20.00
N GLU A 100 -14.50 -11.90 21.12
CA GLU A 100 -15.98 -11.99 21.20
C GLU A 100 -16.73 -10.65 20.96
N GLY A 101 -16.24 -9.75 20.10
CA GLY A 101 -16.84 -8.44 19.84
C GLY A 101 -17.26 -8.21 18.37
N PRO A 102 -18.18 -7.26 18.08
CA PRO A 102 -18.48 -6.85 16.71
C PRO A 102 -17.20 -6.29 16.07
N SER A 103 -16.67 -6.99 15.07
CA SER A 103 -15.35 -6.69 14.53
C SER A 103 -15.36 -5.36 13.74
N PRO A 104 -14.44 -4.42 14.00
CA PRO A 104 -14.34 -3.17 13.25
C PRO A 104 -13.67 -3.37 11.88
N VAL A 105 -13.86 -4.52 11.23
CA VAL A 105 -13.29 -4.86 9.90
C VAL A 105 -13.62 -3.78 8.88
N GLN A 106 -14.84 -3.26 8.92
CA GLN A 106 -15.26 -2.19 8.03
C GLN A 106 -14.42 -0.91 8.21
N ARG A 107 -14.04 -0.56 9.44
CA ARG A 107 -13.16 0.60 9.72
C ARG A 107 -11.80 0.40 9.08
N TYR A 108 -11.19 -0.77 9.30
CA TYR A 108 -9.87 -1.11 8.77
C TYR A 108 -9.85 -1.16 7.24
N LEU A 109 -10.91 -1.67 6.62
CA LEU A 109 -11.09 -1.63 5.17
C LEU A 109 -11.16 -0.20 4.64
N VAL A 110 -12.00 0.66 5.22
CA VAL A 110 -12.15 2.06 4.78
C VAL A 110 -10.83 2.82 4.91
N GLU A 111 -10.11 2.66 6.01
CA GLU A 111 -8.80 3.29 6.21
C GLU A 111 -7.73 2.77 5.24
N SER A 112 -7.76 1.47 4.93
CA SER A 112 -6.85 0.85 3.96
C SER A 112 -7.13 1.34 2.54
N VAL A 113 -8.40 1.45 2.14
CA VAL A 113 -8.82 1.99 0.82
C VAL A 113 -8.44 3.46 0.68
N THR A 114 -8.62 4.24 1.76
CA THR A 114 -8.19 5.64 1.81
C THR A 114 -6.68 5.75 1.62
N SER A 115 -5.90 4.95 2.36
CA SER A 115 -4.44 4.91 2.26
C SER A 115 -3.97 4.44 0.88
N ALA A 116 -4.61 3.43 0.29
CA ALA A 116 -4.31 2.93 -1.05
C ALA A 116 -4.59 4.00 -2.13
N THR A 117 -5.68 4.76 -1.96
CA THR A 117 -6.01 5.87 -2.86
C THR A 117 -4.97 6.99 -2.76
N SER A 118 -4.50 7.31 -1.55
CA SER A 118 -3.40 8.26 -1.34
C SER A 118 -2.10 7.81 -2.01
N ILE A 119 -1.75 6.52 -1.92
CA ILE A 119 -0.57 5.96 -2.61
C ILE A 119 -0.66 6.19 -4.12
N ILE A 120 -1.80 5.84 -4.75
CA ILE A 120 -1.98 6.06 -6.19
C ILE A 120 -1.84 7.54 -6.54
N ALA A 121 -2.48 8.43 -5.78
CA ALA A 121 -2.45 9.86 -6.06
C ALA A 121 -1.03 10.44 -5.97
N ILE A 122 -0.27 10.04 -4.94
CA ILE A 122 1.12 10.47 -4.75
C ILE A 122 2.05 9.86 -5.82
N PHE A 123 1.83 8.60 -6.18
CA PHE A 123 2.59 7.92 -7.22
C PHE A 123 2.34 8.51 -8.61
N ASP A 124 1.09 8.87 -8.92
CA ASP A 124 0.72 9.55 -10.15
C ASP A 124 1.42 10.91 -10.27
N LEU A 125 1.44 11.70 -9.17
CA LEU A 125 2.21 12.95 -9.09
C LEU A 125 3.70 12.74 -9.35
N PHE A 126 4.28 11.68 -8.77
CA PHE A 126 5.67 11.30 -9.02
C PHE A 126 5.91 10.98 -10.51
N CYS A 127 5.07 10.16 -11.13
CA CYS A 127 5.20 9.79 -12.54
C CYS A 127 5.09 10.99 -13.47
N ARG A 128 4.19 11.95 -13.18
CA ARG A 128 4.06 13.19 -13.97
C ARG A 128 5.29 14.09 -13.88
N THR A 129 6.01 14.05 -12.76
CA THR A 129 7.14 14.94 -12.50
C THR A 129 8.47 14.33 -12.92
N PHE A 130 8.71 13.08 -12.57
CA PHE A 130 10.00 12.41 -12.77
C PHE A 130 9.97 11.37 -13.88
N THR A 131 8.80 10.96 -14.37
CA THR A 131 8.61 9.77 -15.22
C THR A 131 8.77 8.46 -14.44
N ILE A 132 8.06 7.42 -14.90
CA ILE A 132 8.10 6.09 -14.28
C ILE A 132 9.48 5.42 -14.33
N ASN A 133 10.36 5.87 -15.23
CA ASN A 133 11.73 5.37 -15.40
C ASN A 133 12.60 5.54 -14.15
N TYR A 134 12.27 6.49 -13.27
CA TYR A 134 13.00 6.74 -12.03
C TYR A 134 12.32 6.10 -10.80
N CYS A 135 11.31 5.26 -11.02
CA CYS A 135 10.61 4.56 -9.95
C CYS A 135 11.58 3.62 -9.21
N VAL A 136 11.74 3.87 -7.91
CA VAL A 136 12.50 2.98 -7.03
C VAL A 136 11.64 1.82 -6.55
N LEU A 137 12.28 0.70 -6.21
CA LEU A 137 11.58 -0.52 -5.80
C LEU A 137 10.60 -0.32 -4.63
N SER A 138 10.94 0.54 -3.67
CA SER A 138 10.05 0.86 -2.54
C SER A 138 8.76 1.55 -2.98
N LEU A 139 8.80 2.43 -3.98
CA LEU A 139 7.59 3.05 -4.55
C LEU A 139 6.75 2.01 -5.30
N ALA A 140 7.39 1.17 -6.12
CA ALA A 140 6.70 0.08 -6.81
C ALA A 140 6.03 -0.88 -5.81
N TYR A 141 6.70 -1.19 -4.70
CA TYR A 141 6.13 -1.99 -3.63
C TYR A 141 4.92 -1.33 -2.98
N CYS A 142 4.92 -0.01 -2.77
CA CYS A 142 3.73 0.70 -2.27
C CYS A 142 2.55 0.57 -3.23
N VAL A 143 2.78 0.69 -4.54
CA VAL A 143 1.73 0.49 -5.58
C VAL A 143 1.21 -0.94 -5.56
N TYR A 144 2.09 -1.93 -5.38
CA TYR A 144 1.70 -3.33 -5.18
C TYR A 144 0.80 -3.50 -3.95
N ILE A 145 1.18 -2.94 -2.79
CA ILE A 145 0.35 -3.00 -1.58
C ILE A 145 -1.02 -2.35 -1.82
N ALA A 146 -1.07 -1.17 -2.45
CA ALA A 146 -2.33 -0.51 -2.82
C ALA A 146 -3.20 -1.39 -3.74
N SER A 147 -2.59 -2.04 -4.75
CA SER A 147 -3.31 -2.93 -5.66
C SER A 147 -3.98 -4.10 -4.93
N SER A 148 -3.35 -4.63 -3.87
CA SER A 148 -3.93 -5.74 -3.09
C SER A 148 -5.22 -5.33 -2.37
N ILE A 149 -5.33 -4.06 -1.95
CA ILE A 149 -6.54 -3.52 -1.33
C ILE A 149 -7.65 -3.29 -2.37
N PHE A 150 -7.32 -2.74 -3.53
CA PHE A 150 -8.33 -2.60 -4.60
C PHE A 150 -8.81 -3.95 -5.11
N LEU A 151 -7.95 -4.96 -5.14
CA LEU A 151 -8.35 -6.32 -5.45
C LEU A 151 -9.36 -6.87 -4.44
N LEU A 152 -9.12 -6.69 -3.14
CA LEU A 152 -10.09 -7.06 -2.10
C LEU A 152 -11.42 -6.32 -2.26
N GLN A 153 -11.38 -5.02 -2.60
CA GLN A 153 -12.58 -4.21 -2.84
C GLN A 153 -13.38 -4.72 -4.05
N VAL A 154 -12.71 -5.05 -5.15
CA VAL A 154 -13.32 -5.64 -6.35
C VAL A 154 -13.90 -7.04 -6.06
N GLN A 155 -13.21 -7.86 -5.27
CA GLN A 155 -13.70 -9.17 -4.85
C GLN A 155 -14.98 -9.06 -4.01
N ALA A 156 -15.05 -8.07 -3.13
CA ALA A 156 -16.22 -7.82 -2.29
C ALA A 156 -17.40 -7.18 -3.06
N ALA A 157 -17.10 -6.32 -4.03
CA ALA A 157 -18.09 -5.60 -4.84
C ALA A 157 -17.64 -5.55 -6.32
N PRO A 158 -17.95 -6.59 -7.12
CA PRO A 158 -17.51 -6.67 -8.53
C PRO A 158 -18.06 -5.55 -9.42
N ASP A 159 -19.21 -4.97 -9.05
CA ASP A 159 -19.84 -3.86 -9.78
C ASP A 159 -19.17 -2.50 -9.53
N ASP A 160 -18.22 -2.42 -8.59
CA ASP A 160 -17.47 -1.20 -8.30
C ASP A 160 -16.45 -0.88 -9.41
N GLN A 161 -16.95 -0.15 -10.42
CA GLN A 161 -16.16 0.32 -11.55
C GLN A 161 -14.99 1.22 -11.11
N GLN A 162 -15.10 1.93 -9.99
CA GLN A 162 -14.03 2.80 -9.52
C GLN A 162 -12.88 1.98 -8.93
N ALA A 163 -13.18 0.96 -8.13
CA ALA A 163 -12.19 0.02 -7.62
C ALA A 163 -11.47 -0.72 -8.76
N MET A 164 -12.23 -1.16 -9.77
CA MET A 164 -11.67 -1.79 -10.97
C MET A 164 -10.70 -0.87 -11.71
N ARG A 165 -11.07 0.39 -11.97
CA ARG A 165 -10.19 1.36 -12.64
C ARG A 165 -8.89 1.61 -11.86
N LYS A 166 -8.98 1.76 -10.54
CA LYS A 166 -7.80 1.94 -9.67
C LYS A 166 -6.89 0.70 -9.70
N LEU A 167 -7.47 -0.50 -9.67
CA LEU A 167 -6.72 -1.75 -9.78
C LEU A 167 -6.01 -1.87 -11.14
N THR A 168 -6.72 -1.60 -12.24
CA THR A 168 -6.14 -1.61 -13.60
C THR A 168 -4.99 -0.60 -13.70
N TYR A 169 -5.15 0.61 -13.16
CA TYR A 169 -4.07 1.60 -13.11
C TYR A 169 -2.83 1.06 -12.39
N CYS A 170 -2.99 0.47 -11.20
CA CYS A 170 -1.86 -0.13 -10.48
C CYS A 170 -1.15 -1.20 -11.30
N ILE A 171 -1.90 -2.09 -11.95
CA ILE A 171 -1.33 -3.18 -12.77
C ILE A 171 -0.54 -2.60 -13.94
N GLN A 172 -1.09 -1.60 -14.65
CA GLN A 172 -0.41 -0.93 -15.76
C GLN A 172 0.89 -0.27 -15.30
N CYS A 173 0.86 0.46 -14.17
CA CYS A 173 2.07 1.05 -13.60
C CYS A 173 3.11 -0.02 -13.27
N LEU A 174 2.73 -1.09 -12.57
CA LEU A 174 3.66 -2.17 -12.20
C LEU A 174 4.24 -2.88 -13.45
N GLN A 175 3.44 -3.06 -14.51
CA GLN A 175 3.90 -3.63 -15.79
C GLN A 175 4.94 -2.73 -16.47
N GLN A 176 4.78 -1.41 -16.39
CA GLN A 176 5.77 -0.47 -16.89
C GLN A 176 7.06 -0.51 -16.06
N VAL A 177 6.96 -0.52 -14.72
CA VAL A 177 8.16 -0.62 -13.85
C VAL A 177 8.89 -1.94 -14.04
N ARG A 178 8.19 -3.05 -14.36
CA ARG A 178 8.82 -4.35 -14.67
C ARG A 178 9.88 -4.26 -15.78
N GLN A 179 9.70 -3.37 -16.75
CA GLN A 179 10.68 -3.19 -17.84
C GLN A 179 12.03 -2.64 -17.33
N ILE A 180 12.01 -1.94 -16.19
CA ILE A 180 13.18 -1.31 -15.57
C ILE A 180 13.72 -2.19 -14.43
N SER A 181 12.83 -2.85 -13.69
CA SER A 181 13.17 -3.67 -12.54
C SER A 181 12.47 -5.04 -12.62
N PRO A 182 13.14 -6.09 -13.15
CA PRO A 182 12.51 -7.38 -13.42
C PRO A 182 12.04 -8.11 -12.17
N VAL A 183 12.56 -7.75 -10.98
CA VAL A 183 12.13 -8.30 -9.69
C VAL A 183 10.63 -8.10 -9.41
N ILE A 184 10.02 -7.07 -10.03
CA ILE A 184 8.59 -6.78 -9.91
C ILE A 184 7.72 -7.83 -10.62
N ALA A 185 8.30 -8.65 -11.52
CA ALA A 185 7.57 -9.72 -12.20
C ALA A 185 6.88 -10.69 -11.22
N SER A 186 7.52 -11.00 -10.09
CA SER A 186 6.94 -11.86 -9.05
C SER A 186 5.70 -11.22 -8.41
N ALA A 187 5.75 -9.90 -8.14
CA ALA A 187 4.63 -9.15 -7.58
C ALA A 187 3.43 -9.12 -8.55
N LEU A 188 3.69 -8.88 -9.84
CA LEU A 188 2.67 -8.94 -10.89
C LEU A 188 2.05 -10.34 -11.03
N ASN A 189 2.88 -11.38 -10.98
CA ASN A 189 2.39 -12.76 -11.03
C ASN A 189 1.49 -13.10 -9.84
N ASN A 190 1.79 -12.59 -8.65
CA ASN A 190 0.93 -12.77 -7.48
C ASN A 190 -0.43 -12.08 -7.68
N ILE A 191 -0.46 -10.82 -8.13
CA ILE A 191 -1.72 -10.12 -8.43
C ILE A 191 -2.53 -10.89 -9.50
N ASN A 192 -1.88 -11.32 -10.59
CA ASN A 192 -2.55 -12.03 -11.67
C ASN A 192 -3.10 -13.39 -11.24
N LYS A 193 -2.39 -14.12 -10.37
CA LYS A 193 -2.88 -15.39 -9.80
C LYS A 193 -4.15 -15.17 -9.01
N GLU A 194 -4.16 -14.16 -8.13
CA GLU A 194 -5.33 -13.82 -7.33
C GLU A 194 -6.50 -13.34 -8.21
N LEU A 195 -6.24 -12.53 -9.26
CA LEU A 195 -7.25 -12.13 -10.25
C LEU A 195 -7.85 -13.32 -11.01
N THR A 196 -7.01 -14.26 -11.42
CA THR A 196 -7.43 -15.46 -12.15
C THR A 196 -8.26 -16.39 -11.26
N ALA A 197 -7.91 -16.51 -9.97
CA ALA A 197 -8.70 -17.26 -8.99
C ALA A 197 -10.12 -16.69 -8.81
N VAL A 198 -10.31 -15.40 -9.10
CA VAL A 198 -11.61 -14.69 -9.01
C VAL A 198 -12.35 -14.68 -10.36
N GLY A 199 -11.73 -15.17 -11.44
CA GLY A 199 -12.34 -15.17 -12.79
C GLY A 199 -12.32 -13.79 -13.48
N ILE A 200 -11.55 -12.82 -12.97
CA ILE A 200 -11.40 -11.50 -13.58
C ILE A 200 -10.18 -11.51 -14.49
N THR A 201 -10.41 -11.63 -15.80
CA THR A 201 -9.36 -11.47 -16.80
C THR A 201 -9.09 -9.99 -17.02
N VAL A 202 -8.02 -9.47 -16.39
CA VAL A 202 -7.44 -8.18 -16.82
C VAL A 202 -6.79 -8.43 -18.18
N GLY A 203 -7.57 -8.25 -19.24
CA GLY A 203 -7.09 -8.40 -20.60
C GLY A 203 -5.90 -7.47 -20.88
N PRO A 204 -4.96 -7.86 -21.75
CA PRO A 204 -3.92 -6.95 -22.23
C PRO A 204 -4.59 -5.95 -23.17
N SER A 205 -5.16 -4.87 -22.65
CA SER A 205 -5.76 -3.85 -23.50
C SER A 205 -4.66 -2.97 -24.10
N MET A 206 -4.35 -3.31 -25.36
CA MET A 206 -3.71 -2.54 -26.42
C MET A 206 -2.19 -2.43 -26.41
N GLN A 207 -1.58 -3.47 -27.01
CA GLN A 207 -0.48 -3.26 -27.94
C GLN A 207 -0.81 -2.15 -28.96
N GLN A 208 0.20 -1.31 -29.16
CA GLN A 208 0.49 -0.40 -30.26
C GLN A 208 -0.26 -0.66 -31.58
N SER A 209 -0.64 0.42 -32.28
CA SER A 209 -0.06 0.83 -33.59
C SER A 209 -0.93 1.92 -34.27
N PRO A 210 -0.41 2.66 -35.26
CA PRO A 210 0.98 2.81 -35.70
C PRO A 210 1.59 4.18 -35.33
#